data_AF-A0A2P5VW78-F1
#
_entry.id   AF-A0A2P5VW78-F1
#
_cell.length_a   1.000
_cell.length_b   1.000
_cell.length_c   1.000
_cell.angle_alpha   90.00
_cell.angle_beta   90.00
_cell.angle_gamma   90.00
#
_symmetry.space_group_name_H-M   'P 1'
#
loop_
_entity.id
_entity.type
_entity.pdbx_description
1 polymer ?
#
loop_
_entity_poly.entity_id
_entity_poly.type
_entity_poly.pdbx_seq_one_letter_code
_entity_poly.pdbx_strand_id
1 'polypeptide(L)'
;MAPPIQVCLVSDIFLVIFSLSFLSTSAVLPKVKIPIPVASSKLVGNFCNYESIGNRRFCLEALSTPEAVVANDSTQLGILIMIFGVGNGKATLNIYNEMIKKPNSPQLLKALNCCVEAYKYASL
;
A
#
# COMPACT_ATOMS: atom_id res chain seq x y z
N MET A 1 6.03 -13.70 29.32
CA MET A 1 5.56 -12.45 28.69
C MET A 1 6.14 -12.40 27.28
N ALA A 2 5.30 -12.43 26.24
CA ALA A 2 5.77 -12.31 24.86
C ALA A 2 6.10 -10.84 24.56
N PRO A 3 7.19 -10.57 23.81
CA PRO A 3 7.58 -9.19 23.49
C PRO A 3 6.46 -8.48 22.72
N PRO A 4 6.23 -7.18 22.96
CA PRO A 4 5.09 -6.42 22.41
C PRO A 4 4.98 -6.49 20.88
N ILE A 5 6.11 -6.65 20.19
CA ILE A 5 6.21 -6.78 18.73
C ILE A 5 5.52 -8.06 18.22
N GLN A 6 5.56 -9.15 18.99
CA GLN A 6 4.96 -10.43 18.59
C GLN A 6 3.44 -10.38 18.65
N VAL A 7 2.87 -9.59 19.57
CA VAL A 7 1.41 -9.40 19.67
C VAL A 7 0.90 -8.49 18.55
N CYS A 8 1.67 -7.47 18.14
CA CYS A 8 1.33 -6.63 17.00
C CYS A 8 1.33 -7.41 15.69
N LEU A 9 2.39 -8.19 15.41
CA LEU A 9 2.48 -9.00 14.19
C LEU A 9 1.33 -10.01 14.06
N VAL A 10 0.98 -10.69 15.16
CA VAL A 10 -0.15 -11.63 15.17
C VAL A 10 -1.46 -10.88 14.91
N SER A 11 -1.68 -9.73 15.56
CA SER A 11 -2.87 -8.91 15.35
C SER A 11 -2.98 -8.38 13.92
N ASP A 12 -1.88 -7.96 13.31
CA ASP A 12 -1.84 -7.48 11.92
C ASP A 12 -2.18 -8.60 10.93
N ILE A 13 -1.62 -9.80 11.15
CA ILE A 13 -1.95 -10.99 10.35
C ILE A 13 -3.44 -11.33 10.48
N PHE A 14 -3.99 -11.31 11.70
CA PHE A 14 -5.41 -11.57 11.93
C PHE A 14 -6.30 -10.51 11.28
N LEU A 15 -5.94 -9.22 11.34
CA LEU A 15 -6.69 -8.13 10.71
C LEU A 15 -6.64 -8.19 9.18
N VAL A 16 -5.49 -8.56 8.60
CA VAL A 16 -5.34 -8.78 7.17
C VAL A 16 -6.19 -9.96 6.71
N ILE A 17 -6.13 -11.10 7.40
CA ILE A 17 -6.93 -12.29 7.07
C ILE A 17 -8.43 -11.98 7.22
N PHE A 18 -8.84 -11.29 8.29
CA PHE A 18 -10.22 -10.90 8.53
C PHE A 18 -10.71 -9.93 7.43
N SER A 19 -9.92 -8.90 7.09
CA SER A 19 -10.28 -7.95 6.03
C SER A 19 -10.37 -8.63 4.66
N LEU A 20 -9.50 -9.59 4.36
CA LEU A 20 -9.52 -10.37 3.13
C LEU A 20 -10.73 -11.32 3.05
N SER A 21 -11.21 -11.84 4.19
CA SER A 21 -12.37 -12.73 4.24
C SER A 21 -13.71 -12.00 4.18
N PHE A 22 -13.76 -10.69 4.45
CA PHE A 22 -14.92 -9.84 4.16
C PHE A 22 -14.93 -9.27 2.74
N LEU A 23 -13.79 -9.30 2.04
CA LEU A 23 -13.66 -8.75 0.67
C LEU A 23 -14.26 -9.67 -0.40
N SER A 24 -14.63 -10.91 -0.06
CA SER A 24 -14.99 -11.96 -1.01
C SER A 24 -16.47 -12.02 -1.41
N THR A 25 -17.33 -11.05 -1.04
CA THR A 25 -18.77 -11.20 -1.36
C THR A 25 -19.53 -10.01 -1.96
N SER A 26 -18.95 -8.83 -2.15
CA SER A 26 -19.71 -7.74 -2.79
C SER A 26 -18.84 -6.61 -3.31
N ALA A 27 -18.11 -6.88 -4.38
CA ALA A 27 -17.70 -5.85 -5.30
C ALA A 27 -17.70 -6.45 -6.72
N VAL A 28 -18.89 -6.51 -7.32
CA VAL A 28 -19.00 -6.50 -8.79
C VAL A 28 -18.56 -5.10 -9.21
N LEU A 29 -17.25 -4.86 -9.16
CA LEU A 29 -16.66 -3.72 -9.82
C LEU A 29 -16.99 -3.88 -11.31
N PRO A 30 -17.49 -2.85 -11.99
CA PRO A 30 -17.56 -2.92 -13.44
C PRO A 30 -16.14 -3.27 -13.91
N LYS A 31 -16.02 -4.36 -14.68
CA LYS A 31 -14.84 -4.62 -15.50
C LYS A 31 -14.76 -3.48 -16.52
N VAL A 32 -14.33 -2.30 -16.06
CA VAL A 32 -13.74 -1.32 -16.93
C VAL A 32 -12.49 -2.02 -17.41
N LYS A 33 -12.51 -2.49 -18.66
CA LYS A 33 -11.30 -2.82 -19.39
C LYS A 33 -10.53 -1.51 -19.50
N ILE A 34 -9.78 -1.16 -18.45
CA ILE A 34 -8.73 -0.16 -18.55
C ILE A 34 -7.77 -0.78 -19.58
N PRO A 35 -7.61 -0.16 -20.76
CA PRO A 35 -6.63 -0.64 -21.70
C PRO A 35 -5.29 -0.67 -20.95
N ILE A 36 -4.68 -1.86 -20.90
CA ILE A 36 -3.35 -2.07 -20.33
C ILE A 36 -2.48 -0.92 -20.86
N PRO A 37 -1.90 -0.07 -20.00
CA PRO A 37 -1.19 1.10 -20.47
C PRO A 37 -0.05 0.64 -21.37
N VAL A 38 -0.18 1.04 -22.64
CA VAL A 38 0.89 1.54 -23.51
C VAL A 38 2.27 1.25 -22.93
N ALA A 39 2.91 0.19 -23.43
CA ALA A 39 4.28 -0.24 -23.16
C ALA A 39 4.91 0.43 -21.94
N SER A 40 4.84 -0.21 -20.76
CA SER A 40 5.63 0.23 -19.61
C SER A 40 7.05 0.53 -20.09
N SER A 41 7.63 1.66 -19.69
CA SER A 41 9.00 1.97 -20.10
C SER A 41 9.90 0.78 -19.78
N LYS A 42 10.88 0.49 -20.65
CA LYS A 42 11.78 -0.65 -20.46
C LYS A 42 12.40 -0.63 -19.05
N LEU A 43 12.63 0.56 -18.50
CA LEU A 43 13.09 0.78 -17.14
C LEU A 43 12.09 0.28 -16.09
N VAL A 44 10.83 0.71 -16.15
CA VAL A 44 9.76 0.25 -15.22
C VAL A 44 9.56 -1.25 -15.33
N GLY A 45 9.52 -1.79 -16.56
CA GLY A 45 9.37 -3.21 -16.82
C GLY A 45 10.50 -4.03 -16.20
N ASN A 46 11.74 -3.59 -16.36
CA ASN A 46 12.91 -4.23 -15.75
C ASN A 46 12.89 -4.13 -14.22
N PHE A 47 12.55 -2.96 -13.67
CA PHE A 47 12.45 -2.76 -12.23
C PHE A 47 11.42 -3.69 -11.59
N CYS A 48 10.22 -3.78 -12.14
CA CYS A 48 9.17 -4.65 -11.63
C CYS A 48 9.42 -6.15 -11.85
N ASN A 49 10.46 -6.52 -12.60
CA ASN A 49 10.89 -7.90 -12.80
C ASN A 49 11.97 -8.35 -11.78
N TYR A 50 12.50 -7.47 -10.93
CA TYR A 50 13.44 -7.89 -9.89
C TYR A 50 12.78 -8.89 -8.94
N GLU A 51 13.51 -9.95 -8.56
CA GLU A 51 13.00 -11.01 -7.68
C GLU A 51 12.55 -10.49 -6.30
N SER A 52 13.13 -9.38 -5.84
CA SER A 52 12.71 -8.69 -4.61
C SER A 52 11.32 -8.05 -4.69
N ILE A 53 10.78 -7.86 -5.89
CA ILE A 53 9.42 -7.35 -6.11
C ILE A 53 8.42 -8.51 -6.03
N GLY A 54 7.85 -8.70 -4.84
CA GLY A 54 6.93 -9.82 -4.57
C GLY A 54 5.62 -9.80 -5.38
N ASN A 55 5.22 -8.65 -5.94
CA ASN A 55 4.04 -8.55 -6.80
C ASN A 55 4.31 -7.66 -8.03
N ARG A 56 4.76 -8.31 -9.10
CA ARG A 56 5.02 -7.66 -10.39
C ARG A 56 3.82 -6.90 -10.95
N ARG A 57 2.60 -7.46 -10.88
CA ARG A 57 1.39 -6.82 -11.41
C ARG A 57 1.11 -5.51 -10.68
N PHE A 58 1.14 -5.56 -9.36
CA PHE A 58 0.96 -4.38 -8.52
C PHE A 58 2.03 -3.31 -8.80
N CYS A 59 3.29 -3.73 -8.95
CA CYS A 59 4.38 -2.80 -9.30
C CYS A 59 4.13 -2.09 -10.64
N LEU A 60 3.76 -2.83 -11.68
CA LEU A 60 3.48 -2.25 -13.01
C LEU A 60 2.30 -1.28 -12.97
N GLU A 61 1.26 -1.61 -12.21
CA GLU A 61 0.08 -0.75 -12.03
C GLU A 61 0.41 0.50 -11.20
N ALA A 62 1.19 0.36 -10.13
CA ALA A 62 1.64 1.50 -9.32
C ALA A 62 2.56 2.46 -10.09
N LEU A 63 3.30 1.94 -11.07
CA LEU A 63 4.25 2.72 -11.90
C LEU A 63 3.72 3.03 -13.30
N SER A 64 2.43 2.85 -13.56
CA SER A 64 1.83 3.24 -14.85
C SER A 64 1.49 4.73 -14.96
N THR A 65 2.04 5.57 -14.07
CA THR A 65 1.84 7.01 -14.13
C THR A 65 2.66 7.63 -15.26
N PRO A 66 2.20 8.74 -15.88
CA PRO A 66 2.95 9.41 -16.93
C PRO A 66 4.39 9.74 -16.51
N GLU A 67 4.58 10.19 -15.27
CA GLU A 67 5.89 10.58 -14.72
C GLU A 67 6.84 9.38 -14.58
N ALA A 68 6.34 8.24 -14.12
CA ALA A 68 7.15 7.03 -13.98
C ALA A 68 7.48 6.40 -15.34
N VAL A 69 6.56 6.49 -16.30
CA VAL A 69 6.77 5.99 -17.66
C VAL A 69 7.83 6.81 -18.41
N VAL A 70 7.91 8.12 -18.18
CA VAL A 70 8.93 8.99 -18.82
C VAL A 70 10.24 9.10 -18.03
N ALA A 71 10.37 8.41 -16.89
CA ALA A 71 11.60 8.41 -16.11
C ALA A 71 12.78 7.90 -16.94
N ASN A 72 13.83 8.71 -17.06
CA ASN A 72 14.96 8.43 -17.96
C ASN A 72 15.96 7.42 -17.38
N ASP A 73 16.06 7.37 -16.05
CA ASP A 73 17.03 6.57 -15.33
C ASP A 73 16.48 6.07 -13.99
N SER A 74 17.18 5.11 -13.38
CA SER A 74 16.79 4.49 -12.12
C SER A 74 16.75 5.46 -10.93
N THR A 75 17.50 6.56 -10.99
CA THR A 75 17.50 7.59 -9.93
C THR A 75 16.20 8.37 -9.98
N GLN A 76 15.79 8.85 -11.15
CA GLN A 76 14.50 9.52 -11.34
C GLN A 76 13.34 8.60 -10.95
N LEU A 77 13.38 7.34 -11.39
CA LEU A 77 12.36 6.36 -11.03
C LEU A 77 12.33 6.08 -9.52
N GLY A 78 13.50 5.96 -8.89
CA GLY A 78 13.62 5.76 -7.44
C GLY A 78 13.03 6.92 -6.63
N ILE A 79 13.29 8.17 -7.05
CA ILE A 79 12.70 9.37 -6.43
C ILE A 79 11.18 9.35 -6.56
N LEU A 80 10.64 9.02 -7.75
CA LEU A 80 9.19 8.93 -7.96
C LEU A 80 8.55 7.85 -7.09
N ILE A 81 9.18 6.68 -6.96
CA ILE A 81 8.72 5.61 -6.07
C ILE A 81 8.64 6.10 -4.62
N MET A 82 9.66 6.82 -4.14
CA MET A 82 9.64 7.40 -2.78
C MET A 82 8.51 8.41 -2.62
N ILE A 83 8.33 9.32 -3.59
CA ILE A 83 7.25 10.33 -3.56
C ILE A 83 5.88 9.65 -3.51
N PHE A 84 5.65 8.64 -4.35
CA PHE A 84 4.40 7.87 -4.32
C PHE A 84 4.20 7.14 -3.00
N GLY A 85 5.27 6.55 -2.45
CA GLY A 85 5.27 5.91 -1.14
C GLY A 85 4.85 6.87 -0.02
N VAL A 86 5.50 8.04 0.08
CA VAL A 86 5.17 9.08 1.07
C VAL A 86 3.74 9.58 0.89
N GLY A 87 3.31 9.84 -0.35
CA GLY A 87 1.96 10.29 -0.65
C GLY A 87 0.89 9.29 -0.19
N ASN A 88 1.07 8.01 -0.52
CA ASN A 88 0.18 6.93 -0.10
C ASN A 88 0.21 6.71 1.42
N GLY A 89 1.39 6.82 2.04
CA GLY A 89 1.57 6.77 3.48
C GLY A 89 0.77 7.84 4.21
N LYS A 90 0.88 9.09 3.75
CA LYS A 90 0.13 10.23 4.29
C LYS A 90 -1.39 10.08 4.09
N ALA A 91 -1.82 9.63 2.92
CA ALA A 91 -3.23 9.38 2.66
C ALA A 91 -3.81 8.30 3.59
N THR A 92 -3.06 7.21 3.79
CA THR A 92 -3.43 6.12 4.71
C THR A 92 -3.49 6.60 6.16
N LEU A 93 -2.49 7.39 6.60
CA LEU A 93 -2.47 8.01 7.92
C LEU A 93 -3.71 8.87 8.18
N ASN A 94 -4.11 9.68 7.20
CA ASN A 94 -5.33 10.49 7.29
C ASN A 94 -6.58 9.62 7.46
N ILE A 95 -6.69 8.52 6.70
CA ILE A 95 -7.80 7.58 6.84
C ILE A 95 -7.85 6.99 8.25
N TYR A 96 -6.73 6.53 8.81
CA TYR A 96 -6.70 6.00 10.17
C TYR A 96 -7.08 7.06 11.22
N ASN A 97 -6.60 8.30 11.07
CA ASN A 97 -6.99 9.39 11.96
C ASN A 97 -8.49 9.67 11.91
N GLU A 98 -9.13 9.60 10.73
CA GLU A 98 -10.58 9.74 10.60
C GLU A 98 -11.33 8.53 11.16
N MET A 99 -10.78 7.32 11.04
CA MET A 99 -11.37 6.12 11.63
C MET A 99 -11.37 6.20 13.16
N ILE A 100 -10.29 6.67 13.78
CA ILE A 100 -10.17 6.81 15.25
C ILE A 100 -11.24 7.74 15.84
N LYS A 101 -11.65 8.79 15.10
CA LYS A 101 -12.69 9.73 15.54
C LYS A 101 -14.07 9.10 15.66
N LYS A 102 -14.32 7.95 15.01
CA LYS A 102 -15.60 7.25 15.05
C LYS A 102 -15.70 6.34 16.29
N PRO A 103 -16.92 5.99 16.74
CA PRO A 103 -17.08 4.96 17.77
C PRO A 103 -16.47 3.64 17.30
N ASN A 104 -15.49 3.13 18.05
CA ASN A 104 -14.79 1.89 17.74
C ASN A 104 -14.73 1.02 18.99
N SER A 105 -14.62 -0.30 18.80
CA SER A 105 -14.30 -1.20 19.90
C SER A 105 -12.91 -0.88 20.46
N PRO A 106 -12.64 -1.13 21.75
CA PRO A 106 -11.32 -0.86 22.35
C PRO A 106 -10.17 -1.57 21.61
N GLN A 107 -10.46 -2.76 21.07
CA GLN A 107 -9.47 -3.57 20.36
C GLN A 107 -9.14 -3.01 18.97
N LEU A 108 -10.15 -2.53 18.24
CA LEU A 108 -9.94 -1.83 16.97
C LEU A 108 -9.21 -0.51 17.19
N LEU A 109 -9.56 0.25 18.24
CA LEU A 109 -8.88 1.49 18.58
C LEU A 109 -7.39 1.26 18.89
N LYS A 110 -7.07 0.19 19.63
CA LYS A 110 -5.67 -0.19 19.90
C LYS A 110 -4.90 -0.51 18.61
N ALA A 111 -5.50 -1.25 17.69
CA ALA A 111 -4.88 -1.56 16.39
C ALA A 111 -4.68 -0.29 15.54
N LEU A 112 -5.71 0.55 15.43
CA LEU A 112 -5.64 1.81 14.68
C LEU A 112 -4.53 2.73 15.22
N ASN A 113 -4.39 2.84 16.55
CA ASN A 113 -3.31 3.63 17.14
C ASN A 113 -1.92 3.06 16.80
N CYS A 114 -1.77 1.73 16.77
CA CYS A 114 -0.52 1.09 16.34
C CYS A 114 -0.21 1.43 14.87
N CYS A 115 -1.21 1.38 13.98
CA CYS A 115 -1.05 1.74 12.59
C CYS A 115 -0.70 3.24 12.43
N VAL A 116 -1.34 4.13 13.18
CA VAL A 116 -1.04 5.57 13.16
C VAL A 116 0.42 5.84 13.52
N GLU A 117 0.92 5.23 14.60
CA GLU A 117 2.33 5.39 14.98
C GLU A 117 3.29 4.88 13.89
N ALA A 118 3.02 3.73 13.28
CA ALA A 118 3.83 3.21 12.18
C ALA A 118 3.85 4.15 10.97
N TYR A 119 2.68 4.65 10.56
CA TYR A 119 2.56 5.51 9.38
C TYR A 119 3.06 6.93 9.60
N LYS A 120 3.13 7.44 10.83
CA LYS A 120 3.81 8.71 11.13
C LYS A 120 5.27 8.69 10.65
N TYR A 121 6.00 7.61 10.93
CA TYR A 121 7.41 7.49 10.51
C TYR A 121 7.56 7.26 9.00
N ALA A 122 6.63 6.56 8.37
CA ALA A 122 6.64 6.31 6.94
C ALA A 122 6.24 7.53 6.08
N SER A 123 5.76 8.60 6.71
CA SER A 123 5.28 9.82 6.06
C SER A 123 6.20 11.03 6.27
N LEU A 124 7.33 10.85 6.97
CA LEU A 124 8.41 11.84 7.16
C LEU A 124 9.35 11.84 5.96
#